data_AF-A0A662QCP7-F1
#
_entry.id   AF-A0A662QCP7-F1
#
_cell.length_a   1.000
_cell.length_b   1.000
_cell.length_c   1.000
_cell.angle_alpha   90.00
_cell.angle_beta   90.00
_cell.angle_gamma   90.00
#
_symmetry.space_group_name_H-M   'P 1'
#
loop_
_entity.id
_entity.type
_entity.pdbx_description
1 polymer ?
#
loop_
_entity_poly.entity_id
_entity_poly.type
_entity_poly.pdbx_seq_one_letter_code
_entity_poly.pdbx_strand_id
1 'polypeptide(L)'
;RGAPKHGIIFQHPYVHGSPRWQRGKIARLLASKIALAARIDDFSREDRSAELRKALEERLAEIKKKYAQPPPKKRPRKGKPKRKRK
;
A
#
# COMPACT_ATOMS: atom_id res chain seq x y z
N ARG A 1 10.43 5.88 -14.06
CA ARG A 1 8.98 6.16 -13.90
C ARG A 1 8.38 4.97 -13.18
N GLY A 2 7.79 5.16 -12.01
CA GLY A 2 7.16 4.07 -11.26
C GLY A 2 5.64 4.20 -11.38
N ALA A 3 4.95 3.07 -11.44
CA ALA A 3 3.49 3.04 -11.38
C ALA A 3 2.97 3.75 -10.11
N PRO A 4 1.78 4.39 -10.16
CA PRO A 4 1.18 5.01 -8.99
C PRO A 4 0.96 3.98 -7.87
N LYS A 5 1.22 4.37 -6.63
CA LYS A 5 1.11 3.46 -5.47
C LYS A 5 -0.33 3.23 -5.01
N HIS A 6 -1.22 4.15 -5.35
CA HIS A 6 -2.62 4.20 -4.93
C HIS A 6 -3.39 5.11 -5.88
N GLY A 7 -4.66 4.79 -6.13
CA GLY A 7 -5.63 5.64 -6.83
C GLY A 7 -6.59 6.30 -5.84
N ILE A 8 -7.91 6.22 -6.12
CA ILE A 8 -8.98 6.78 -5.27
C ILE A 8 -8.95 6.25 -3.83
N ILE A 9 -8.49 5.00 -3.64
CA ILE A 9 -8.29 4.37 -2.32
C ILE A 9 -7.35 5.15 -1.40
N PHE A 10 -6.61 6.14 -1.92
CA PHE A 10 -5.81 7.05 -1.10
C PHE A 10 -6.65 7.86 -0.11
N GLN A 11 -7.92 8.15 -0.42
CA GLN A 11 -8.79 8.91 0.47
C GLN A 11 -9.06 8.19 1.80
N HIS A 12 -8.99 6.85 1.81
CA HIS A 12 -9.24 6.06 3.01
C HIS A 12 -8.25 6.41 4.14
N PRO A 13 -8.70 6.60 5.40
CA PRO A 13 -7.85 7.02 6.53
C PRO A 13 -6.62 6.13 6.75
N TYR A 14 -6.79 4.84 6.54
CA TYR A 14 -5.69 3.86 6.63
C TYR A 14 -4.54 4.15 5.67
N VAL A 15 -4.81 4.72 4.49
CA VAL A 15 -3.77 5.02 3.49
C VAL A 15 -3.23 6.44 3.67
N HIS A 16 -4.08 7.48 3.72
CA HIS A 16 -3.58 8.87 3.78
C HIS A 16 -2.85 9.15 5.10
N GLY A 17 -3.37 8.64 6.22
CA GLY A 17 -2.82 8.86 7.56
C GLY A 17 -1.52 8.09 7.82
N SER A 18 -1.16 7.15 6.95
CA SER A 18 0.02 6.32 7.14
C SER A 18 1.31 6.95 6.56
N PRO A 19 2.49 6.63 7.12
CA PRO A 19 3.76 7.13 6.59
C PRO A 19 4.03 6.71 5.14
N ARG A 20 4.69 7.58 4.35
CA ARG A 20 4.86 7.42 2.89
C ARG A 20 5.47 6.08 2.45
N TRP A 21 6.30 5.46 3.28
CA TRP A 21 6.91 4.16 2.99
C TRP A 21 5.98 2.97 3.23
N GLN A 22 4.97 3.13 4.11
CA GLN A 22 3.96 2.10 4.39
C GLN A 22 2.76 2.19 3.44
N ARG A 23 2.44 3.40 2.94
CA ARG A 23 1.26 3.66 2.08
C ARG A 23 1.04 2.65 0.96
N GLY A 24 2.11 2.30 0.23
CA GLY A 24 1.99 1.38 -0.90
C GLY A 24 1.61 -0.06 -0.49
N LYS A 25 2.07 -0.51 0.68
CA LYS A 25 1.70 -1.84 1.21
C LYS A 25 0.26 -1.85 1.70
N ILE A 26 -0.13 -0.80 2.41
CA ILE A 26 -1.50 -0.64 2.92
C ILE A 26 -2.50 -0.50 1.78
N ALA A 27 -2.18 0.31 0.76
CA ALA A 27 -3.01 0.45 -0.43
C ALA A 27 -3.23 -0.88 -1.15
N ARG A 28 -2.19 -1.72 -1.27
CA ARG A 28 -2.30 -3.05 -1.88
C ARG A 28 -3.19 -3.99 -1.05
N LEU A 29 -2.98 -4.02 0.26
CA LEU A 29 -3.81 -4.80 1.18
C LEU A 29 -5.29 -4.41 1.07
N LEU A 30 -5.57 -3.10 1.09
CA LEU A 30 -6.92 -2.57 0.96
C LEU A 30 -7.56 -2.96 -0.38
N ALA A 31 -6.82 -2.81 -1.49
CA ALA A 31 -7.31 -3.21 -2.81
C ALA A 31 -7.64 -4.71 -2.89
N SER A 32 -6.81 -5.58 -2.29
CA SER A 32 -7.09 -7.02 -2.24
C SER A 32 -8.37 -7.35 -1.49
N LYS A 33 -8.65 -6.67 -0.36
CA LYS A 33 -9.87 -6.88 0.42
C LYS A 33 -11.11 -6.31 -0.28
N ILE A 34 -11.00 -5.15 -0.92
CA ILE A 34 -12.08 -4.57 -1.75
C ILE A 34 -12.43 -5.51 -2.90
N ALA A 35 -11.43 -6.06 -3.61
CA ALA A 35 -11.67 -6.98 -4.72
C ALA A 35 -12.38 -8.27 -4.28
N LEU A 36 -12.05 -8.78 -3.09
CA LEU A 36 -12.74 -9.95 -2.53
C LEU A 36 -14.18 -9.61 -2.13
N ALA A 37 -14.40 -8.49 -1.44
CA ALA A 37 -15.72 -8.02 -1.06
C ALA A 37 -16.63 -7.82 -2.29
N ALA A 38 -16.14 -7.12 -3.32
CA ALA A 38 -16.90 -6.86 -4.54
C ALA A 38 -17.34 -8.14 -5.26
N ARG A 39 -16.51 -9.21 -5.23
CA ARG A 39 -16.90 -10.51 -5.79
C ARG A 39 -17.95 -11.21 -4.94
N ILE A 40 -17.82 -11.16 -3.61
CA ILE A 40 -18.81 -11.78 -2.72
C ILE A 40 -20.17 -11.09 -2.89
N ASP A 41 -20.18 -9.77 -2.97
CA ASP A 41 -21.39 -8.96 -3.18
C ASP A 41 -22.09 -9.31 -4.51
N ASP A 42 -21.32 -9.55 -5.58
CA ASP A 42 -21.85 -9.89 -6.91
C ASP A 42 -22.35 -11.35 -7.00
N PHE A 43 -21.55 -12.32 -6.52
CA PHE A 43 -21.82 -13.75 -6.74
C PHE A 43 -22.62 -14.43 -5.62
N SER A 44 -22.32 -14.12 -4.35
CA SER A 44 -22.80 -14.91 -3.21
C SER A 44 -23.86 -14.19 -2.39
N ARG A 45 -23.81 -12.86 -2.35
CA ARG A 45 -24.70 -11.99 -1.54
C ARG A 45 -24.73 -12.35 -0.04
N GLU A 46 -23.74 -13.09 0.44
CA GLU A 46 -23.52 -13.38 1.85
C GLU A 46 -22.79 -12.21 2.53
N ASP A 47 -23.18 -11.89 3.76
CA ASP A 47 -22.46 -10.90 4.55
C ASP A 47 -21.22 -11.52 5.20
N ARG A 48 -20.05 -11.24 4.61
CA ARG A 48 -18.73 -11.54 5.18
C ARG A 48 -17.96 -10.29 5.59
N SER A 49 -18.65 -9.17 5.78
CA SER A 49 -18.02 -7.87 6.02
C SER A 49 -17.19 -7.83 7.30
N ALA A 50 -17.68 -8.45 8.39
CA ALA A 50 -17.00 -8.50 9.68
C ALA A 50 -15.66 -9.25 9.62
N GLU A 51 -15.66 -10.43 8.98
CA GLU A 51 -14.45 -11.24 8.81
C GLU A 51 -13.41 -10.50 7.96
N LEU A 52 -13.84 -9.90 6.85
CA LEU A 52 -12.96 -9.14 5.95
C LEU A 52 -12.35 -7.92 6.64
N ARG A 53 -13.13 -7.20 7.45
CA ARG A 53 -12.65 -6.08 8.27
C ARG A 53 -11.62 -6.53 9.30
N LYS A 54 -11.90 -7.59 10.06
CA LYS A 54 -10.96 -8.13 11.05
C LYS A 54 -9.63 -8.53 10.41
N ALA A 55 -9.69 -9.26 9.30
CA ALA A 55 -8.50 -9.69 8.58
C ALA A 55 -7.71 -8.52 7.96
N LEU A 56 -8.39 -7.43 7.58
CA LEU A 56 -7.75 -6.19 7.13
C LEU A 56 -6.98 -5.53 8.29
N GLU A 57 -7.61 -5.39 9.45
CA GLU A 57 -7.05 -4.71 10.62
C GLU A 57 -5.84 -5.46 11.20
N GLU A 58 -5.92 -6.79 11.31
CA GLU A 58 -4.81 -7.63 11.77
C GLU A 58 -3.56 -7.45 10.89
N ARG A 59 -3.72 -7.55 9.57
CA ARG A 59 -2.61 -7.35 8.62
C ARG A 59 -2.10 -5.91 8.62
N LEU A 60 -2.99 -4.93 8.83
CA LEU A 60 -2.59 -3.53 8.92
C LEU A 60 -1.74 -3.27 10.17
N ALA A 61 -2.12 -3.85 11.31
CA ALA A 61 -1.34 -3.79 12.54
C ALA A 61 0.03 -4.46 12.37
N GLU A 62 0.10 -5.62 11.71
CA GLU A 62 1.36 -6.30 11.38
C GLU A 62 2.28 -5.43 10.51
N ILE A 63 1.75 -4.80 9.46
CA ILE A 63 2.51 -3.91 8.58
C ILE A 63 3.05 -2.71 9.36
N LYS A 64 2.24 -2.11 10.23
CA LYS A 64 2.66 -0.98 11.08
C LYS A 64 3.79 -1.37 12.01
N LYS A 65 3.72 -2.54 12.66
CA LYS A 65 4.78 -3.05 13.54
C LYS A 65 6.06 -3.37 12.76
N LYS A 66 5.95 -4.14 11.67
CA LYS A 66 7.10 -4.63 10.90
C LYS A 66 7.85 -3.53 10.15
N TYR A 67 7.16 -2.47 9.73
CA TYR A 67 7.74 -1.37 8.97
C TYR A 67 7.65 -0.03 9.72
N ALA A 68 7.71 -0.08 11.05
CA ALA A 68 7.72 1.10 11.91
C ALA A 68 8.83 2.07 11.47
N GLN A 69 10.03 1.55 11.22
CA GLN A 69 11.17 2.35 10.79
C GLN A 69 11.16 2.66 9.29
N PRO A 70 11.57 3.88 8.89
CA PRO A 70 11.71 4.23 7.50
C PRO A 70 12.82 3.40 6.83
N PRO A 71 12.65 2.98 5.57
CA PRO A 71 13.70 2.28 4.84
C PRO A 71 14.94 3.18 4.70
N PRO A 72 16.17 2.63 4.78
CA PRO A 72 17.38 3.41 4.66
C PRO A 72 17.38 4.19 3.33
N LYS A 73 17.66 5.51 3.40
CA LYS A 73 17.78 6.35 2.20
C LYS A 73 18.86 5.75 1.30
N LYS A 74 18.49 5.30 0.10
CA LYS A 74 19.47 4.90 -0.92
C LYS A 74 20.36 6.11 -1.19
N ARG A 75 21.67 5.98 -0.94
CA ARG A 75 22.66 7.02 -1.26
C ARG A 75 22.45 7.46 -2.72
N PRO A 76 22.47 8.77 -3.03
CA PRO A 76 22.37 9.21 -4.41
C PRO A 76 23.46 8.51 -5.21
N ARG A 77 23.07 7.84 -6.30
CA ARG A 77 24.02 7.24 -7.23
C ARG A 77 24.92 8.37 -7.71
N LYS A 78 26.20 8.39 -7.32
CA LYS A 78 27.19 9.34 -7.85
C LYS A 78 27.02 9.38 -9.37
N GLY A 79 26.60 10.53 -9.90
CA GLY A 79 26.36 10.68 -11.32
C GLY A 79 27.62 10.31 -12.09
N LYS A 80 27.48 9.51 -13.16
CA LYS A 80 28.59 9.24 -14.07
C LYS A 80 29.17 10.59 -14.53
N PRO A 81 30.51 10.78 -14.51
CA PRO A 81 31.10 12.04 -14.96
C PRO A 81 30.63 12.33 -16.38
N LYS A 82 30.08 13.53 -16.61
CA LYS A 82 29.72 14.01 -17.95
C LYS A 82 31.00 13.98 -18.78
N ARG A 83 31.10 13.08 -19.76
CA ARG A 83 32.18 13.09 -20.76
C ARG A 83 32.16 14.47 -21.41
N LYS A 84 33.20 15.27 -21.17
CA LYS A 84 33.43 16.51 -21.92
C LYS A 84 33.52 16.13 -23.39
N ARG A 85 32.58 16.61 -24.20
CA ARG A 85 32.69 16.54 -25.66
C ARG A 85 33.88 17.43 -26.05
N LYS A 86 34.80 16.86 -26.80
CA LYS A 86 35.93 17.56 -27.43
C LYS A 86 35.44 18.16 -28.74
#